data_AF-A0A929VKW0-F1
#
_entry.id   AF-A0A929VKW0-F1
#
_cell.length_a   1.000
_cell.length_b   1.000
_cell.length_c   1.000
_cell.angle_alpha   90.00
_cell.angle_beta   90.00
_cell.angle_gamma   90.00
#
_symmetry.space_group_name_H-M   'P 1'
#
loop_
_entity.id
_entity.type
_entity.pdbx_description
1 polymer ?
#
loop_
_entity_poly.entity_id
_entity_poly.type
_entity_poly.pdbx_seq_one_letter_code
_entity_poly.pdbx_strand_id
1 'polypeptide(L)'
;MKKKIPYIIFLIFIILLVFLISKNFTKSGNNSKNINKHTTNQQENIQTDTKKNKDKEINLKYKTIDESYEFTSNFNVLAFGNDIIIYDGKKLIKKNDIFKKIFEIRLDASDFKIKTENEKIYILDKNQKILYKINKNGEVESQVKISENVQNIFPLQNNDIVVSYNTSVGTDGILVYDNDMKQKANINYPNALISTATFEEASNSIYVSTQVTNSAPKIINTIYKYNTKYDAQSVNNYENLVTISMISTSNNKFILDPMKLYILGPKYENIATIEASDSFAYMNIIGDRIYLLD
;
A
#
# COMPACT_ATOMS: atom_id res chain seq x y z
N MET A 1 23.27 -22.12 7.41
CA MET A 1 21.97 -22.57 6.86
C MET A 1 20.96 -21.45 7.06
N LYS A 2 20.58 -20.74 5.99
CA LYS A 2 19.58 -19.67 6.06
C LYS A 2 18.20 -20.30 6.25
N LYS A 3 17.56 -20.09 7.40
CA LYS A 3 16.17 -20.48 7.64
C LYS A 3 15.28 -19.61 6.75
N LYS A 4 14.75 -20.18 5.67
CA LYS A 4 13.63 -19.60 4.93
C LYS A 4 12.43 -19.59 5.89
N ILE A 5 12.09 -18.42 6.43
CA ILE A 5 10.77 -18.22 7.03
C ILE A 5 9.77 -18.39 5.88
N PRO A 6 8.82 -19.33 5.96
CA PRO A 6 7.95 -19.60 4.83
C PRO A 6 6.99 -18.43 4.65
N TYR A 7 6.88 -17.93 3.41
CA TYR A 7 5.90 -16.96 2.89
C TYR A 7 4.45 -17.14 3.40
N ILE A 8 4.12 -18.32 3.94
CA ILE A 8 2.88 -18.64 4.64
C ILE A 8 2.64 -17.69 5.84
N ILE A 9 3.68 -17.32 6.60
CA ILE A 9 3.54 -16.40 7.74
C ILE A 9 3.21 -14.98 7.25
N PHE A 10 3.78 -14.56 6.12
CA PHE A 10 3.52 -13.27 5.46
C PHE A 10 2.05 -13.14 5.00
N LEU A 11 1.49 -14.22 4.42
CA LEU A 11 0.09 -14.23 3.97
C LEU A 11 -0.90 -14.23 5.15
N ILE A 12 -0.61 -15.01 6.20
CA ILE A 12 -1.40 -15.01 7.45
C ILE A 12 -1.42 -13.61 8.07
N PHE A 13 -0.28 -12.90 8.01
CA PHE A 13 -0.17 -11.54 8.53
C PHE A 13 -0.95 -10.51 7.69
N ILE A 14 -0.94 -10.61 6.35
CA ILE A 14 -1.79 -9.77 5.49
C ILE A 14 -3.27 -9.98 5.82
N ILE A 15 -3.70 -11.23 5.98
CA ILE A 15 -5.09 -11.54 6.34
C ILE A 15 -5.44 -10.97 7.73
N LEU A 16 -4.54 -11.09 8.71
CA LEU A 16 -4.68 -10.50 10.04
C LEU A 16 -4.72 -8.97 10.01
N LEU A 17 -3.87 -8.34 9.20
CA LEU A 17 -3.81 -6.89 9.04
C LEU A 17 -5.10 -6.37 8.39
N VAL A 18 -5.58 -7.02 7.33
CA VAL A 18 -6.90 -6.72 6.73
C VAL A 18 -8.01 -6.84 7.79
N PHE A 19 -7.99 -7.88 8.62
CA PHE A 19 -8.98 -8.06 9.69
C PHE A 19 -8.93 -6.96 10.77
N LEU A 20 -7.72 -6.47 11.11
CA LEU A 20 -7.50 -5.38 12.06
C LEU A 20 -7.99 -4.03 11.50
N ILE A 21 -7.78 -3.79 10.21
CA ILE A 21 -8.25 -2.59 9.50
C ILE A 21 -9.77 -2.53 9.50
N SER A 22 -10.44 -3.63 9.14
CA SER A 22 -11.91 -3.70 9.12
C SER A 22 -12.54 -3.47 10.49
N LYS A 23 -11.88 -3.89 11.59
CA LYS A 23 -12.38 -3.64 12.96
C LYS A 23 -12.28 -2.19 13.40
N ASN A 24 -11.20 -1.47 13.05
CA ASN A 24 -11.00 -0.10 13.54
C ASN A 24 -11.98 0.91 12.91
N PHE A 25 -12.46 0.66 11.69
CA PHE A 25 -13.50 1.49 11.06
C PHE A 25 -14.87 1.39 11.74
N THR A 26 -15.18 0.28 12.44
CA THR A 26 -16.47 0.13 13.15
C THR A 26 -16.58 0.91 14.47
N LYS A 27 -15.48 1.45 15.00
CA LYS A 27 -15.48 2.20 16.28
C LYS A 27 -15.58 3.72 16.15
N SER A 28 -15.50 4.27 14.94
CA SER A 28 -15.66 5.71 14.72
C SER A 28 -17.05 6.01 14.14
N GLY A 29 -18.07 5.87 14.97
CA GLY A 29 -19.44 6.15 14.60
C GLY A 29 -20.34 6.28 15.83
N ASN A 30 -20.77 7.51 16.10
CA ASN A 30 -21.78 7.94 17.07
C ASN A 30 -21.44 7.85 18.57
N ASN A 31 -21.11 9.01 19.16
CA ASN A 31 -22.04 9.65 20.12
C ASN A 31 -21.54 11.04 20.53
N SER A 32 -22.10 12.06 19.89
CA SER A 32 -22.27 13.39 20.49
C SER A 32 -23.70 13.47 21.02
N LYS A 33 -23.85 13.54 22.35
CA LYS A 33 -24.93 14.25 23.03
C LYS A 33 -24.60 14.40 24.52
N ASN A 34 -24.53 15.66 24.94
CA ASN A 34 -24.51 16.17 26.31
C ASN A 34 -25.50 15.45 27.24
N ILE A 35 -25.17 15.34 28.53
CA ILE A 35 -25.96 15.85 29.67
C ILE A 35 -25.12 15.84 30.95
N ASN A 36 -25.30 16.92 31.71
CA ASN A 36 -24.65 17.32 32.95
C ASN A 36 -24.91 16.41 34.17
N LYS A 37 -23.93 16.47 35.09
CA LYS A 37 -23.98 16.27 36.55
C LYS A 37 -25.37 16.30 37.22
N HIS A 38 -25.64 15.29 38.05
CA HIS A 38 -25.92 15.53 39.48
C HIS A 38 -25.65 14.26 40.32
N THR A 39 -24.84 14.47 41.36
CA THR A 39 -24.48 13.59 42.48
C THR A 39 -25.65 13.40 43.45
N THR A 40 -25.69 12.32 44.24
CA THR A 40 -25.50 12.32 45.73
C THR A 40 -25.91 10.97 46.39
N ASN A 41 -24.92 10.34 47.05
CA ASN A 41 -24.91 9.51 48.30
C ASN A 41 -25.79 8.22 48.40
N GLN A 42 -25.37 7.12 49.03
CA GLN A 42 -24.51 6.96 50.20
C GLN A 42 -23.98 5.51 50.33
N GLN A 43 -22.66 5.38 50.50
CA GLN A 43 -21.95 4.54 51.48
C GLN A 43 -22.33 3.05 51.66
N GLU A 44 -21.39 2.17 51.36
CA GLU A 44 -20.70 1.39 52.40
C GLU A 44 -19.32 0.94 51.88
N ASN A 45 -18.31 1.15 52.71
CA ASN A 45 -16.92 0.78 52.48
C ASN A 45 -16.58 -0.13 53.67
N ILE A 46 -16.16 -1.37 53.41
CA ILE A 46 -15.11 -2.09 54.15
C ILE A 46 -14.81 -3.36 53.36
N GLN A 47 -13.53 -3.47 52.98
CA GLN A 47 -12.87 -4.63 52.40
C GLN A 47 -12.99 -5.85 53.32
N THR A 48 -13.21 -7.03 52.74
CA THR A 48 -12.16 -8.06 52.58
C THR A 48 -12.63 -9.16 51.62
N ASP A 49 -11.64 -9.88 51.08
CA ASP A 49 -11.73 -11.21 50.47
C ASP A 49 -11.89 -11.32 48.95
N THR A 50 -10.76 -11.08 48.29
CA THR A 50 -10.09 -12.07 47.43
C THR A 50 -11.00 -13.04 46.68
N LYS A 51 -11.64 -12.58 45.59
CA LYS A 51 -12.10 -13.47 44.51
C LYS A 51 -11.62 -12.96 43.17
N LYS A 52 -10.73 -13.77 42.57
CA LYS A 52 -10.30 -13.76 41.16
C LYS A 52 -11.41 -13.23 40.26
N ASN A 53 -11.22 -12.03 39.70
CA ASN A 53 -11.92 -11.65 38.48
C ASN A 53 -11.41 -12.59 37.39
N LYS A 54 -12.15 -13.67 37.12
CA LYS A 54 -11.97 -14.47 35.92
C LYS A 54 -12.20 -13.51 34.76
N ASP A 55 -11.17 -13.36 33.94
CA ASP A 55 -11.27 -12.76 32.62
C ASP A 55 -12.53 -13.30 31.95
N LYS A 56 -13.43 -12.39 31.54
CA LYS A 56 -14.53 -12.74 30.65
C LYS A 56 -13.89 -13.19 29.35
N GLU A 57 -13.66 -14.48 29.23
CA GLU A 57 -13.32 -15.17 27.99
C GLU A 57 -14.38 -14.80 26.97
N ILE A 58 -14.03 -13.90 26.05
CA ILE A 58 -14.85 -13.61 24.89
C ILE A 58 -14.73 -14.84 24.00
N ASN A 59 -15.63 -15.81 24.21
CA ASN A 59 -15.78 -16.98 23.34
C ASN A 59 -16.32 -16.51 21.98
N LEU A 60 -15.44 -15.93 21.16
CA LEU A 60 -15.71 -15.72 19.75
C LEU A 60 -15.73 -17.10 19.08
N LYS A 61 -16.92 -17.64 18.86
CA LYS A 61 -17.11 -18.78 17.95
C LYS A 61 -16.80 -18.28 16.54
N TYR A 62 -15.56 -18.46 16.10
CA TYR A 62 -15.19 -18.26 14.71
C TYR A 62 -15.67 -19.46 13.90
N LYS A 63 -16.44 -19.19 12.85
CA LYS A 63 -16.71 -20.20 11.83
C LYS A 63 -15.49 -20.23 10.92
N THR A 64 -14.68 -21.28 11.02
CA THR A 64 -13.58 -21.50 10.08
C THR A 64 -14.18 -21.80 8.70
N ILE A 65 -13.78 -21.03 7.70
CA ILE A 65 -14.10 -21.30 6.29
C ILE A 65 -12.86 -21.96 5.72
N ASP A 66 -12.94 -23.26 5.45
CA ASP A 66 -11.85 -24.00 4.82
C ASP A 66 -11.94 -23.85 3.29
N GLU A 67 -11.25 -22.85 2.76
CA GLU A 67 -10.98 -22.71 1.33
C GLU A 67 -9.47 -22.77 1.09
N SER A 68 -9.03 -23.71 0.25
CA SER A 68 -7.63 -23.85 -0.15
C SER A 68 -7.40 -23.33 -1.57
N TYR A 69 -6.39 -22.49 -1.74
CA TYR A 69 -5.90 -22.08 -3.05
C TYR A 69 -4.56 -22.75 -3.33
N GLU A 70 -4.39 -23.26 -4.54
CA GLU A 70 -3.09 -23.75 -4.98
C GLU A 70 -2.15 -22.55 -5.14
N PHE A 71 -1.18 -22.46 -4.24
CA PHE A 71 -0.24 -21.35 -4.23
C PHE A 71 0.73 -21.49 -5.41
N THR A 72 0.69 -20.52 -6.32
CA THR A 72 1.71 -20.35 -7.37
C THR A 72 2.59 -19.14 -7.03
N SER A 73 3.77 -19.05 -7.64
CA SER A 73 4.66 -17.88 -7.49
C SER A 73 3.99 -16.56 -7.88
N ASN A 74 2.89 -16.62 -8.64
CA ASN A 74 2.20 -15.47 -9.20
C ASN A 74 0.91 -15.13 -8.41
N PHE A 75 0.68 -15.78 -7.26
CA PHE A 75 -0.48 -15.53 -6.43
C PHE A 75 -0.34 -14.24 -5.62
N ASN A 76 -1.28 -13.31 -5.78
CA ASN A 76 -1.34 -12.03 -5.08
C ASN A 76 -2.65 -11.90 -4.29
N VAL A 77 -2.53 -11.42 -3.05
CA VAL A 77 -3.67 -11.07 -2.19
C VAL A 77 -3.53 -9.62 -1.75
N LEU A 78 -4.55 -8.81 -2.02
CA LEU A 78 -4.58 -7.38 -1.71
C LEU A 78 -5.83 -7.02 -0.91
N ALA A 79 -5.69 -6.04 -0.02
CA ALA A 79 -6.83 -5.39 0.61
C ALA A 79 -7.61 -4.55 -0.43
N PHE A 80 -8.93 -4.50 -0.31
CA PHE A 80 -9.78 -3.69 -1.19
C PHE A 80 -10.99 -3.16 -0.43
N GLY A 81 -10.81 -2.02 0.25
CA GLY A 81 -11.75 -1.59 1.29
C GLY A 81 -11.78 -2.62 2.42
N ASN A 82 -12.97 -3.09 2.79
CA ASN A 82 -13.16 -4.18 3.76
C ASN A 82 -13.11 -5.57 3.12
N ASP A 83 -12.95 -5.64 1.79
CA ASP A 83 -12.94 -6.84 0.99
C ASP A 83 -11.49 -7.25 0.65
N ILE A 84 -11.34 -8.42 0.04
CA ILE A 84 -10.06 -8.99 -0.39
C ILE A 84 -10.10 -9.26 -1.89
N ILE A 85 -9.02 -8.91 -2.57
CA ILE A 85 -8.75 -9.26 -3.96
C ILE A 85 -7.69 -10.36 -4.02
N ILE A 86 -7.96 -11.38 -4.82
CA ILE A 86 -7.06 -12.50 -5.10
C ILE A 86 -6.84 -12.56 -6.60
N TYR A 87 -5.58 -12.59 -7.04
CA TYR A 87 -5.23 -12.75 -8.45
C TYR A 87 -4.05 -13.70 -8.61
N ASP A 88 -4.21 -14.72 -9.45
CA ASP A 88 -3.21 -15.77 -9.70
C ASP A 88 -2.55 -15.66 -11.09
N GLY A 89 -2.84 -14.59 -11.83
CA GLY A 89 -2.42 -14.40 -13.23
C GLY A 89 -3.39 -14.98 -14.26
N LYS A 90 -4.49 -15.63 -13.83
CA LYS A 90 -5.54 -16.17 -14.71
C LYS A 90 -6.94 -15.73 -14.29
N LYS A 91 -7.16 -15.58 -12.99
CA LYS A 91 -8.46 -15.32 -12.38
C LYS A 91 -8.36 -14.24 -11.31
N LEU A 92 -9.14 -13.19 -11.46
CA LEU A 92 -9.31 -12.15 -10.47
C LEU A 92 -10.60 -12.42 -9.68
N ILE A 93 -10.45 -12.61 -8.38
CA ILE A 93 -11.53 -12.96 -7.46
C ILE A 93 -11.63 -11.87 -6.41
N LYS A 94 -12.85 -11.40 -6.15
CA LYS A 94 -13.16 -10.57 -5.00
C LYS A 94 -13.96 -11.35 -3.98
N LYS A 95 -13.56 -11.26 -2.71
CA LYS A 95 -14.28 -11.82 -1.57
C LYS A 95 -14.54 -10.74 -0.54
N ASN A 96 -15.68 -10.78 0.13
CA ASN A 96 -15.95 -9.86 1.23
C ASN A 96 -15.26 -10.28 2.53
N ASP A 97 -15.47 -9.50 3.59
CA ASP A 97 -14.98 -9.70 4.95
C ASP A 97 -15.35 -11.06 5.58
N ILE A 98 -16.44 -11.70 5.14
CA ILE A 98 -16.83 -13.06 5.51
C ILE A 98 -16.39 -14.13 4.49
N PHE A 99 -15.41 -13.82 3.65
CA PHE A 99 -14.84 -14.69 2.60
C PHE A 99 -15.84 -15.18 1.52
N LYS A 100 -17.03 -14.58 1.44
CA LYS A 100 -17.99 -14.89 0.37
C LYS A 100 -17.54 -14.25 -0.94
N LYS A 101 -17.53 -15.04 -2.01
CA LYS A 101 -17.19 -14.57 -3.36
C LYS A 101 -18.22 -13.53 -3.84
N ILE A 102 -17.73 -12.35 -4.24
CA ILE A 102 -18.50 -11.26 -4.83
C ILE A 102 -18.46 -11.38 -6.36
N PHE A 103 -17.28 -11.50 -6.94
CA PHE A 103 -17.10 -11.75 -8.37
C PHE A 103 -15.89 -12.64 -8.65
N GLU A 104 -15.86 -13.22 -9.84
CA GLU A 104 -14.71 -13.89 -10.45
C GLU A 104 -14.69 -13.57 -11.93
N ILE A 105 -13.57 -13.06 -12.42
CA ILE A 105 -13.34 -12.84 -13.85
C ILE A 105 -12.10 -13.61 -14.30
N ARG A 106 -12.10 -14.05 -15.55
CA ARG A 106 -10.92 -14.62 -16.20
C ARG A 106 -10.16 -13.51 -16.90
N LEU A 107 -8.90 -13.35 -16.54
CA LEU A 107 -7.96 -12.42 -17.14
C LEU A 107 -6.60 -13.12 -17.13
N ASP A 108 -6.09 -13.47 -18.30
CA ASP A 108 -4.82 -14.19 -18.44
C ASP A 108 -3.68 -13.19 -18.62
N ALA A 109 -2.92 -12.96 -17.54
CA ALA A 109 -1.69 -12.20 -17.54
C ALA A 109 -0.72 -12.88 -16.59
N SER A 110 0.14 -13.74 -17.13
CA SER A 110 1.05 -14.57 -16.34
C SER A 110 2.25 -13.82 -15.74
N ASP A 111 2.71 -12.74 -16.39
CA ASP A 111 3.68 -11.79 -15.85
C ASP A 111 2.97 -10.45 -15.65
N PHE A 112 2.69 -10.13 -14.39
CA PHE A 112 1.82 -9.00 -14.07
C PHE A 112 2.26 -8.21 -12.84
N LYS A 113 1.71 -7.00 -12.73
CA LYS A 113 1.63 -6.23 -11.48
C LYS A 113 0.19 -5.91 -11.19
N ILE A 114 -0.22 -6.11 -9.93
CA ILE A 114 -1.56 -5.77 -9.46
C ILE A 114 -1.46 -4.76 -8.32
N LYS A 115 -2.30 -3.73 -8.38
CA LYS A 115 -2.45 -2.71 -7.34
C LYS A 115 -3.91 -2.31 -7.21
N THR A 116 -4.26 -1.74 -6.07
CA THR A 116 -5.60 -1.23 -5.79
C THR A 116 -5.48 0.18 -5.24
N GLU A 117 -6.36 1.07 -5.68
CA GLU A 117 -6.47 2.44 -5.17
C GLU A 117 -7.87 2.96 -5.49
N ASN A 118 -8.46 3.80 -4.62
CA ASN A 118 -9.76 4.45 -4.85
C ASN A 118 -10.89 3.51 -5.33
N GLU A 119 -11.05 2.34 -4.69
CA GLU A 119 -12.01 1.30 -5.10
C GLU A 119 -11.86 0.82 -6.56
N LYS A 120 -10.66 0.93 -7.12
CA LYS A 120 -10.29 0.40 -8.43
C LYS A 120 -9.18 -0.64 -8.30
N ILE A 121 -9.19 -1.58 -9.21
CA ILE A 121 -8.18 -2.64 -9.35
C ILE A 121 -7.44 -2.37 -10.66
N TYR A 122 -6.12 -2.33 -10.58
CA TYR A 122 -5.25 -2.10 -11.71
C TYR A 122 -4.38 -3.33 -11.93
N ILE A 123 -4.43 -3.87 -13.14
CA ILE A 123 -3.60 -5.01 -13.55
C ILE A 123 -2.79 -4.60 -14.75
N LEU A 124 -1.47 -4.64 -14.62
CA LEU A 124 -0.53 -4.46 -15.72
C LEU A 124 -0.08 -5.84 -16.20
N ASP A 125 -0.52 -6.24 -17.40
CA ASP A 125 0.03 -7.37 -18.12
C ASP A 125 1.33 -6.93 -18.80
N LYS A 126 2.47 -7.46 -18.34
CA LYS A 126 3.81 -7.10 -18.83
C LYS A 126 4.15 -7.78 -20.15
N ASN A 127 3.53 -8.93 -20.45
CA ASN A 127 3.72 -9.65 -21.70
C ASN A 127 2.99 -8.95 -22.85
N GLN A 128 1.71 -8.63 -22.64
CA GLN A 128 0.89 -7.95 -23.64
C GLN A 128 1.05 -6.43 -23.63
N LYS A 129 1.69 -5.89 -22.57
CA LYS A 129 1.85 -4.47 -22.31
C LYS A 129 0.49 -3.76 -22.25
N ILE A 130 -0.46 -4.34 -21.52
CA ILE A 130 -1.80 -3.79 -21.35
C ILE A 130 -2.02 -3.46 -19.88
N LEU A 131 -2.46 -2.24 -19.61
CA LEU A 131 -2.94 -1.82 -18.30
C LEU A 131 -4.47 -1.86 -18.30
N TYR A 132 -5.04 -2.67 -17.40
CA TYR A 132 -6.48 -2.80 -17.18
C TYR A 132 -6.90 -1.99 -15.96
N LYS A 133 -8.02 -1.25 -16.08
CA LYS A 133 -8.76 -0.64 -14.98
C LYS A 133 -10.04 -1.42 -14.73
N ILE A 134 -10.18 -1.99 -13.55
CA ILE A 134 -11.32 -2.84 -13.18
C ILE A 134 -12.03 -2.20 -11.99
N ASN A 135 -13.36 -2.09 -12.06
CA ASN A 135 -14.15 -1.53 -10.98
C ASN A 135 -14.43 -2.55 -9.86
N LYS A 136 -15.04 -2.07 -8.76
CA LYS A 136 -15.40 -2.90 -7.61
C LYS A 136 -16.39 -4.03 -7.88
N ASN A 137 -17.03 -4.04 -9.05
CA ASN A 137 -17.97 -5.08 -9.49
C ASN A 137 -17.30 -6.11 -10.41
N GLY A 138 -16.02 -5.93 -10.76
CA GLY A 138 -15.27 -6.82 -11.63
C GLY A 138 -15.40 -6.49 -13.12
N GLU A 139 -15.95 -5.33 -13.48
CA GLU A 139 -16.05 -4.90 -14.88
C GLU A 139 -14.78 -4.15 -15.29
N VAL A 140 -14.23 -4.46 -16.47
CA VAL A 140 -13.14 -3.70 -17.08
C VAL A 140 -13.72 -2.37 -17.58
N GLU A 141 -13.45 -1.28 -16.87
CA GLU A 141 -13.92 0.06 -17.24
C GLU A 141 -13.16 0.60 -18.45
N SER A 142 -11.84 0.36 -18.47
CA SER A 142 -10.97 0.81 -19.53
C SER A 142 -9.68 -0.01 -19.56
N GLN A 143 -8.98 0.06 -20.70
CA GLN A 143 -7.66 -0.52 -20.86
C GLN A 143 -6.83 0.34 -21.82
N VAL A 144 -5.50 0.30 -21.66
CA VAL A 144 -4.58 0.96 -22.57
C VAL A 144 -3.42 0.02 -22.91
N LYS A 145 -3.03 0.02 -24.19
CA LYS A 145 -1.84 -0.70 -24.67
C LYS A 145 -0.64 0.25 -24.66
N ILE A 146 0.47 -0.23 -24.14
CA ILE A 146 1.69 0.52 -23.86
C ILE A 146 2.80 0.01 -24.79
N SER A 147 3.58 0.90 -25.41
CA SER A 147 4.65 0.52 -26.33
C SER A 147 5.92 0.05 -25.60
N GLU A 148 6.19 0.65 -24.45
CA GLU A 148 7.41 0.54 -23.68
C GLU A 148 7.48 -0.78 -22.89
N ASN A 149 8.66 -1.13 -22.39
CA ASN A 149 8.81 -2.31 -21.53
C ASN A 149 8.43 -1.94 -20.10
N VAL A 150 7.16 -2.12 -19.80
CA VAL A 150 6.55 -1.78 -18.50
C VAL A 150 7.09 -2.65 -17.36
N GLN A 151 7.35 -2.02 -16.22
CA GLN A 151 7.97 -2.63 -15.04
C GLN A 151 7.03 -2.67 -13.83
N ASN A 152 6.34 -1.56 -13.55
CA ASN A 152 5.51 -1.42 -12.37
C ASN A 152 4.37 -0.41 -12.58
N ILE A 153 3.41 -0.42 -11.66
CA ILE A 153 2.30 0.53 -11.61
C ILE A 153 2.14 1.13 -10.22
N PHE A 154 1.81 2.41 -10.20
CA PHE A 154 1.52 3.19 -9.00
C PHE A 154 0.23 4.00 -9.26
N PRO A 155 -0.94 3.40 -9.03
CA PRO A 155 -2.18 4.15 -8.94
C PRO A 155 -2.10 5.14 -7.77
N LEU A 156 -2.50 6.38 -8.00
CA LEU A 156 -2.40 7.46 -7.03
C LEU A 156 -3.78 7.87 -6.51
N GLN A 157 -3.83 8.40 -5.29
CA GLN A 157 -5.06 8.88 -4.66
C GLN A 157 -5.78 9.99 -5.45
N ASN A 158 -5.07 10.74 -6.30
CA ASN A 158 -5.68 11.72 -7.21
C ASN A 158 -6.28 11.10 -8.50
N ASN A 159 -6.34 9.77 -8.58
CA ASN A 159 -6.77 8.95 -9.72
C ASN A 159 -5.84 8.94 -10.93
N ASP A 160 -4.67 9.58 -10.87
CA ASP A 160 -3.64 9.36 -11.89
C ASP A 160 -3.05 7.96 -11.73
N ILE A 161 -2.64 7.36 -12.84
CA ILE A 161 -1.91 6.08 -12.84
C ILE A 161 -0.51 6.31 -13.41
N VAL A 162 0.49 6.10 -12.57
CA VAL A 162 1.90 6.16 -12.98
C VAL A 162 2.36 4.74 -13.36
N VAL A 163 2.85 4.56 -14.58
CA VAL A 163 3.42 3.31 -15.07
C VAL A 163 4.91 3.51 -15.29
N SER A 164 5.76 2.78 -14.57
CA SER A 164 7.20 2.82 -14.83
C SER A 164 7.56 1.89 -15.97
N TYR A 165 8.47 2.33 -16.83
CA TYR A 165 9.01 1.53 -17.92
C TYR A 165 10.54 1.65 -17.98
N ASN A 166 11.14 0.70 -18.69
CA ASN A 166 12.51 0.80 -19.15
C ASN A 166 12.58 0.68 -20.68
N THR A 167 13.70 1.08 -21.24
CA THR A 167 14.02 0.90 -22.65
C THR A 167 15.29 0.09 -22.80
N SER A 168 15.44 -0.57 -23.96
CA SER A 168 16.61 -1.38 -24.27
C SER A 168 17.93 -0.59 -24.33
N VAL A 169 17.85 0.75 -24.34
CA VAL A 169 19.00 1.67 -24.42
C VAL A 169 19.29 2.40 -23.10
N GLY A 170 18.72 1.93 -21.98
CA GLY A 170 19.03 2.45 -20.64
C GLY A 170 18.29 3.73 -20.24
N THR A 171 17.29 4.15 -21.03
CA THR A 171 16.34 5.18 -20.60
C THR A 171 15.21 4.52 -19.82
N ASP A 172 15.12 4.84 -18.54
CA ASP A 172 14.00 4.48 -17.69
C ASP A 172 13.05 5.68 -17.59
N GLY A 173 11.80 5.45 -17.26
CA GLY A 173 10.81 6.52 -17.28
C GLY A 173 9.49 6.17 -16.64
N ILE A 174 8.60 7.16 -16.64
CA ILE A 174 7.20 6.98 -16.28
C ILE A 174 6.29 7.48 -17.39
N LEU A 175 5.24 6.72 -17.63
CA LEU A 175 4.03 7.19 -18.31
C LEU A 175 3.00 7.53 -17.25
N VAL A 176 2.22 8.56 -17.52
CA VAL A 176 1.13 8.96 -16.64
C VAL A 176 -0.16 8.88 -17.43
N TYR A 177 -1.14 8.19 -16.87
CA TYR A 177 -2.50 8.17 -17.37
C TYR A 177 -3.44 8.88 -16.39
N ASP A 178 -4.43 9.58 -16.92
CA ASP A 178 -5.55 10.07 -16.12
C ASP A 178 -6.52 8.93 -15.75
N ASN A 179 -7.56 9.26 -15.01
CA ASN A 179 -8.61 8.32 -14.62
C ASN A 179 -9.29 7.62 -15.81
N ASP A 180 -9.32 8.25 -16.99
CA ASP A 180 -9.93 7.72 -18.21
C ASP A 180 -8.93 6.91 -19.06
N MET A 181 -7.74 6.63 -18.53
CA MET A 181 -6.62 5.97 -19.22
C MET A 181 -6.09 6.75 -20.43
N LYS A 182 -6.24 8.09 -20.45
CA LYS A 182 -5.57 8.96 -21.44
C LYS A 182 -4.23 9.40 -20.92
N GLN A 183 -3.20 9.32 -21.76
CA GLN A 183 -1.85 9.70 -21.37
C GLN A 183 -1.75 11.21 -21.13
N LYS A 184 -1.33 11.59 -19.93
CA LYS A 184 -1.06 12.98 -19.51
C LYS A 184 0.39 13.39 -19.73
N ALA A 185 1.33 12.48 -19.46
CA ALA A 185 2.76 12.78 -19.45
C ALA A 185 3.61 11.55 -19.78
N ASN A 186 4.82 11.82 -20.27
CA ASN A 186 5.89 10.85 -20.45
C ASN A 186 7.20 11.52 -19.98
N ILE A 187 7.79 11.02 -18.88
CA ILE A 187 8.98 11.60 -18.25
C ILE A 187 10.09 10.56 -18.22
N ASN A 188 11.24 10.93 -18.77
CA ASN A 188 12.44 10.10 -18.80
C ASN A 188 13.38 10.44 -17.64
N TYR A 189 13.96 9.41 -17.03
CA TYR A 189 15.03 9.48 -16.05
C TYR A 189 16.20 8.61 -16.55
N PRO A 190 17.20 9.21 -17.19
CA PRO A 190 18.32 8.45 -17.76
C PRO A 190 19.02 7.58 -16.71
N ASN A 191 19.19 6.29 -16.98
CA ASN A 191 19.87 5.31 -16.13
C ASN A 191 19.33 5.22 -14.68
N ALA A 192 18.03 5.43 -14.46
CA ALA A 192 17.45 5.48 -13.12
C ALA A 192 16.26 4.55 -12.94
N LEU A 193 16.33 3.65 -11.97
CA LEU A 193 15.23 2.75 -11.63
C LEU A 193 14.13 3.50 -10.86
N ILE A 194 12.90 3.46 -11.35
CA ILE A 194 11.75 4.01 -10.64
C ILE A 194 11.39 3.10 -9.46
N SER A 195 11.55 3.60 -8.24
CA SER A 195 11.32 2.83 -7.02
C SER A 195 9.87 2.90 -6.55
N THR A 196 9.32 4.12 -6.49
CA THR A 196 7.93 4.34 -6.06
C THR A 196 7.40 5.69 -6.55
N ALA A 197 6.07 5.82 -6.61
CA ALA A 197 5.39 7.10 -6.76
C ALA A 197 4.21 7.20 -5.77
N THR A 198 3.98 8.39 -5.22
CA THR A 198 2.86 8.66 -4.31
C THR A 198 2.29 10.06 -4.55
N PHE A 199 1.05 10.26 -4.14
CA PHE A 199 0.39 11.56 -4.09
C PHE A 199 0.34 12.09 -2.65
N GLU A 200 0.39 13.40 -2.49
CA GLU A 200 0.06 14.10 -1.25
C GLU A 200 -1.08 15.08 -1.52
N GLU A 201 -2.21 14.85 -0.85
CA GLU A 201 -3.44 15.62 -1.04
C GLU A 201 -3.29 17.10 -0.63
N ALA A 202 -2.70 17.37 0.54
CA ALA A 202 -2.64 18.72 1.09
C ALA A 202 -1.88 19.72 0.21
N SER A 203 -0.80 19.27 -0.44
CA SER A 203 -0.04 20.11 -1.37
C SER A 203 -0.35 19.81 -2.84
N ASN A 204 -1.31 18.93 -3.10
CA ASN A 204 -1.67 18.45 -4.44
C ASN A 204 -0.44 18.10 -5.29
N SER A 205 0.48 17.35 -4.68
CA SER A 205 1.81 17.09 -5.25
C SER A 205 2.02 15.60 -5.46
N ILE A 206 2.72 15.28 -6.55
CA ILE A 206 3.13 13.91 -6.88
C ILE A 206 4.61 13.79 -6.60
N TYR A 207 4.99 12.70 -5.96
CA TYR A 207 6.38 12.41 -5.63
C TYR A 207 6.81 11.14 -6.36
N VAL A 208 7.94 11.19 -7.05
CA VAL A 208 8.53 10.04 -7.74
C VAL A 208 9.93 9.84 -7.20
N SER A 209 10.21 8.64 -6.70
CA SER A 209 11.54 8.25 -6.23
C SER A 209 12.24 7.41 -7.29
N THR A 210 13.46 7.79 -7.63
CA THR A 210 14.33 7.08 -8.57
C THR A 210 15.65 6.70 -7.91
N GLN A 211 16.28 5.63 -8.39
CA GLN A 211 17.57 5.15 -7.89
C GLN A 211 18.56 4.97 -9.02
N VAL A 212 19.75 5.54 -8.85
CA VAL A 212 20.89 5.35 -9.76
C VAL A 212 22.00 4.64 -9.01
N THR A 213 22.52 3.57 -9.62
CA THR A 213 23.77 2.92 -9.17
C THR A 213 24.93 3.48 -9.97
N ASN A 214 25.87 4.15 -9.31
CA ASN A 214 27.10 4.61 -9.96
C ASN A 214 28.16 3.49 -9.99
N SER A 215 29.25 3.69 -10.73
CA SER A 215 30.38 2.75 -10.84
C SER A 215 31.16 2.54 -9.53
N ALA A 216 30.89 3.35 -8.50
CA ALA A 216 31.31 3.15 -7.11
C ALA A 216 30.07 2.72 -6.30
N PRO A 217 30.18 1.97 -5.17
CA PRO A 217 29.05 1.37 -4.46
C PRO A 217 28.23 2.41 -3.66
N LYS A 218 27.82 3.49 -4.33
CA LYS A 218 26.92 4.51 -3.84
C LYS A 218 25.63 4.42 -4.65
N ILE A 219 24.53 4.25 -3.95
CA ILE A 219 23.18 4.39 -4.50
C ILE A 219 22.78 5.84 -4.28
N ILE A 220 22.37 6.53 -5.34
CA ILE A 220 21.77 7.86 -5.21
C ILE A 220 20.27 7.70 -5.39
N ASN A 221 19.50 8.02 -4.35
CA ASN A 221 18.06 8.15 -4.45
C ASN A 221 17.69 9.59 -4.73
N THR A 222 16.92 9.82 -5.78
CA THR A 222 16.39 11.13 -6.12
C THR A 222 14.88 11.13 -5.97
N ILE A 223 14.35 12.06 -5.18
CA ILE A 223 12.91 12.28 -5.01
C ILE A 223 12.53 13.56 -5.74
N TYR A 224 11.79 13.39 -6.82
CA TYR A 224 11.19 14.46 -7.59
C TYR A 224 9.82 14.80 -7.03
N LYS A 225 9.54 16.10 -6.87
CA LYS A 225 8.20 16.62 -6.59
C LYS A 225 7.65 17.27 -7.85
N TYR A 226 6.42 16.91 -8.21
CA TYR A 226 5.68 17.43 -9.35
C TYR A 226 4.37 18.06 -8.90
N ASN A 227 3.85 19.00 -9.68
CA ASN A 227 2.43 19.39 -9.60
C ASN A 227 1.55 18.37 -10.36
N THR A 228 0.23 18.54 -10.38
CA THR A 228 -0.71 17.63 -11.07
C THR A 228 -0.66 17.68 -12.60
N LYS A 229 0.06 18.64 -13.16
CA LYS A 229 0.42 18.71 -14.59
C LYS A 229 1.75 18.04 -14.89
N TYR A 230 2.42 17.49 -13.88
CA TYR A 230 3.72 16.86 -13.97
C TYR A 230 4.87 17.82 -14.31
N ASP A 231 4.72 19.10 -13.97
CA ASP A 231 5.84 20.06 -13.99
C ASP A 231 6.67 19.90 -12.72
N ALA A 232 7.99 19.72 -12.87
CA ALA A 232 8.91 19.55 -11.75
C ALA A 232 8.94 20.81 -10.86
N GLN A 233 8.76 20.62 -9.56
CA GLN A 233 8.74 21.68 -8.54
C GLN A 233 10.03 21.67 -7.70
N SER A 234 10.53 20.49 -7.34
CA SER A 234 11.76 20.34 -6.57
C SER A 234 12.37 18.96 -6.77
N VAL A 235 13.68 18.85 -6.53
CA VAL A 235 14.45 17.60 -6.62
C VAL A 235 15.31 17.48 -5.37
N ASN A 236 15.24 16.34 -4.67
CA ASN A 236 16.05 16.07 -3.48
C ASN A 236 16.85 14.79 -3.68
N ASN A 237 18.15 14.82 -3.37
CA ASN A 237 19.05 13.69 -3.54
C ASN A 237 19.52 13.16 -2.18
N TYR A 238 19.58 11.84 -2.05
CA TYR A 238 20.03 11.14 -0.86
C TYR A 238 21.08 10.11 -1.24
N GLU A 239 22.25 10.17 -0.58
CA GLU A 239 23.26 9.13 -0.73
C GLU A 239 22.92 7.91 0.12
N ASN A 240 23.10 6.72 -0.44
CA ASN A 240 22.94 5.41 0.21
C ASN A 240 21.55 5.17 0.81
N LEU A 241 20.51 5.66 0.13
CA LEU A 241 19.12 5.41 0.48
C LEU A 241 18.48 4.48 -0.56
N VAL A 242 17.91 3.36 -0.13
CA VAL A 242 17.21 2.42 -1.00
C VAL A 242 15.72 2.49 -0.70
N THR A 243 15.03 3.48 -1.25
CA THR A 243 13.59 3.66 -1.08
C THR A 243 12.80 2.47 -1.64
N ILE A 244 12.11 1.72 -0.77
CA ILE A 244 11.16 0.66 -1.13
C ILE A 244 9.70 1.10 -1.05
N SER A 245 9.39 2.09 -0.21
CA SER A 245 8.05 2.69 -0.11
C SER A 245 8.16 4.14 0.35
N MET A 246 7.17 4.94 -0.01
CA MET A 246 7.07 6.33 0.41
C MET A 246 5.61 6.69 0.66
N ILE A 247 5.34 7.34 1.78
CA ILE A 247 4.03 7.94 2.06
C ILE A 247 4.27 9.41 2.42
N SER A 248 3.53 10.30 1.77
CA SER A 248 3.62 11.74 2.01
C SER A 248 2.30 12.22 2.61
N THR A 249 2.36 12.79 3.81
CA THR A 249 1.24 13.51 4.44
C THR A 249 1.53 15.00 4.42
N SER A 250 0.55 15.81 4.84
CA SER A 250 0.70 17.26 4.98
C SER A 250 1.85 17.66 5.90
N ASN A 251 2.14 16.82 6.91
CA ASN A 251 3.04 17.16 8.00
C ASN A 251 4.38 16.44 7.86
N ASN A 252 4.37 15.21 7.34
CA ASN A 252 5.56 14.36 7.34
C ASN A 252 5.72 13.63 6.00
N LYS A 253 6.97 13.32 5.67
CA LYS A 253 7.34 12.37 4.62
C LYS A 253 7.92 11.13 5.28
N PHE A 254 7.39 9.98 4.91
CA PHE A 254 7.83 8.69 5.40
C PHE A 254 8.55 7.99 4.26
N ILE A 255 9.85 7.74 4.41
CA ILE A 255 10.64 7.02 3.41
C ILE A 255 11.11 5.72 4.05
N LEU A 256 10.64 4.61 3.48
CA LEU A 256 11.01 3.28 3.92
C LEU A 256 12.20 2.80 3.08
N ASP A 257 13.32 2.56 3.77
CA ASP A 257 14.48 1.79 3.34
C ASP A 257 14.41 0.39 3.97
N PRO A 258 14.99 -0.66 3.35
CA PRO A 258 15.04 -1.99 3.96
C PRO A 258 15.44 -1.99 5.44
N MET A 259 16.42 -1.16 5.84
CA MET A 259 16.93 -1.15 7.21
C MET A 259 16.31 -0.06 8.08
N LYS A 260 15.65 0.94 7.48
CA LYS A 260 15.26 2.16 8.20
C LYS A 260 13.96 2.75 7.68
N LEU A 261 13.08 3.16 8.58
CA LEU A 261 12.06 4.16 8.27
C LEU A 261 12.60 5.54 8.66
N TYR A 262 12.70 6.42 7.68
CA TYR A 262 12.96 7.84 7.90
C TYR A 262 11.62 8.58 8.01
N ILE A 263 11.44 9.29 9.12
CA ILE A 263 10.33 10.22 9.34
C ILE A 263 10.90 11.62 9.19
N LEU A 264 10.53 12.27 8.09
CA LEU A 264 10.99 13.61 7.74
C LEU A 264 9.86 14.62 7.92
N GLY A 265 10.21 15.85 8.27
CA GLY A 265 9.28 16.97 8.26
C GLY A 265 8.90 17.42 6.85
N PRO A 266 8.05 18.45 6.73
CA PRO A 266 7.55 18.90 5.43
C PRO A 266 8.65 19.52 4.55
N LYS A 267 9.79 19.92 5.14
CA LYS A 267 10.96 20.46 4.44
C LYS A 267 12.12 19.45 4.36
N TYR A 268 11.83 18.15 4.52
CA TYR A 268 12.79 17.04 4.47
C TYR A 268 13.84 17.03 5.60
N GLU A 269 13.65 17.81 6.66
CA GLU A 269 14.43 17.68 7.88
C GLU A 269 14.15 16.34 8.56
N ASN A 270 15.18 15.65 9.06
CA ASN A 270 14.99 14.38 9.77
C ASN A 270 14.40 14.65 11.16
N ILE A 271 13.19 14.13 11.40
CA ILE A 271 12.50 14.19 12.70
C ILE A 271 12.84 12.96 13.53
N ALA A 272 12.78 11.78 12.92
CA ALA A 272 13.07 10.52 13.58
C ALA A 272 13.50 9.46 12.56
N THR A 273 14.18 8.43 13.06
CA THR A 273 14.54 7.23 12.29
C THR A 273 14.24 5.99 13.13
N ILE A 274 13.61 5.00 12.51
CA ILE A 274 13.31 3.71 13.13
C ILE A 274 14.11 2.65 12.38
N GLU A 275 14.95 1.90 13.09
CA GLU A 275 15.76 0.82 12.52
C GLU A 275 14.95 -0.49 12.46
N ALA A 276 15.17 -1.29 11.43
CA ALA A 276 14.64 -2.64 11.31
C ALA A 276 15.47 -3.64 12.12
N SER A 277 14.85 -4.72 12.58
CA SER A 277 15.59 -5.83 13.21
C SER A 277 16.19 -6.79 12.18
N ASP A 278 15.48 -7.01 11.06
CA ASP A 278 15.95 -7.81 9.92
C ASP A 278 15.82 -7.01 8.63
N SER A 279 14.62 -6.86 8.05
CA SER A 279 14.40 -5.99 6.89
C SER A 279 12.94 -5.60 6.71
N PHE A 280 12.65 -4.31 6.68
CA PHE A 280 11.33 -3.84 6.31
C PHE A 280 10.95 -4.28 4.90
N ALA A 281 9.73 -4.80 4.77
CA ALA A 281 9.12 -5.19 3.50
C ALA A 281 7.94 -4.29 3.12
N TYR A 282 7.30 -3.65 4.11
CA TYR A 282 6.08 -2.89 3.90
C TYR A 282 5.86 -1.83 4.99
N MET A 283 5.20 -0.75 4.59
CA MET A 283 4.73 0.33 5.47
C MET A 283 3.33 0.73 5.07
N ASN A 284 2.49 1.00 6.08
CA ASN A 284 1.21 1.66 5.90
C ASN A 284 0.94 2.65 7.04
N ILE A 285 0.08 3.63 6.81
CA ILE A 285 -0.36 4.61 7.80
C ILE A 285 -1.87 4.54 7.90
N ILE A 286 -2.38 4.30 9.12
CA ILE A 286 -3.81 4.19 9.38
C ILE A 286 -4.14 5.03 10.60
N GLY A 287 -4.87 6.12 10.36
CA GLY A 287 -5.11 7.14 11.37
C GLY A 287 -3.78 7.78 11.80
N ASP A 288 -3.48 7.71 13.09
CA ASP A 288 -2.28 8.25 13.74
C ASP A 288 -1.16 7.21 13.91
N ARG A 289 -1.30 6.01 13.34
CA ARG A 289 -0.37 4.90 13.54
C ARG A 289 0.34 4.51 12.25
N ILE A 290 1.63 4.21 12.40
CA ILE A 290 2.48 3.64 11.37
C ILE A 290 2.57 2.14 11.62
N TYR A 291 2.26 1.34 10.61
CA TYR A 291 2.39 -0.11 10.63
C TYR A 291 3.57 -0.48 9.74
N LEU A 292 4.51 -1.22 10.32
CA LEU A 292 5.72 -1.70 9.65
C LEU A 292 5.71 -3.23 9.70
N LEU A 293 6.20 -3.82 8.62
CA LEU A 293 6.45 -5.26 8.53
C LEU A 293 7.94 -5.46 8.30
N ASP A 294 8.62 -6.07 9.27
CA ASP A 294 10.04 -6.45 9.23
C ASP A 294 10.26 -7.96 9.10
#